data_AF-A0A1G9TH33-F1
#
_entry.id   AF-A0A1G9TH33-F1
#
_cell.length_a   1.000
_cell.length_b   1.000
_cell.length_c   1.000
_cell.angle_alpha   90.00
_cell.angle_beta   90.00
_cell.angle_gamma   90.00
#
_symmetry.space_group_name_H-M   'P 1'
#
loop_
_entity.id
_entity.type
_entity.pdbx_description
1 polymer ?
#
loop_
_entity_poly.entity_id
_entity_poly.type
_entity_poly.pdbx_seq_one_letter_code
_entity_poly.pdbx_strand_id
1 'polypeptide(L)'
;MSPTAAHHLTTVIRHWTDLVDALGGTSAPVWPPAGRMSDYLRALDELDADELEAERHRALALRTLERDPSQIGERPIPIRLTVHETMRIVQAGLIECADQVAAVVQRPVMGPLPAGYPKADRERRELLVIQDRNDRRRWSWTGTRPGAPYAALWLLGRVQGAPGPFRPLPAPEAQLIANVARGAAERIEHVLDVGERTATLAQTCPRMIKVVFPCNGRIEMYGGAGAPPVARCTECGHVWTGQDVPAVA
;
A
#
# COMPACT_ATOMS: atom_id res chain seq x y z
N MET A 1 -26.68 -5.95 11.87
CA MET A 1 -25.50 -6.01 12.76
C MET A 1 -24.41 -5.17 12.11
N SER A 2 -24.01 -4.06 12.73
CA SER A 2 -22.90 -3.26 12.21
C SER A 2 -21.59 -4.06 12.29
N PRO A 3 -20.70 -3.96 11.29
CA PRO A 3 -19.40 -4.60 11.35
C PRO A 3 -18.62 -4.16 12.61
N THR A 4 -17.89 -5.10 13.20
CA THR A 4 -17.12 -4.86 14.44
C THR A 4 -15.77 -4.22 14.11
N ALA A 5 -15.11 -3.58 15.10
CA ALA A 5 -13.77 -3.02 14.93
C ALA A 5 -12.77 -4.04 14.35
N ALA A 6 -12.87 -5.31 14.75
CA ALA A 6 -12.04 -6.39 14.23
C ALA A 6 -12.23 -6.63 12.72
N HIS A 7 -13.47 -6.50 12.22
CA HIS A 7 -13.77 -6.60 10.80
C HIS A 7 -13.08 -5.47 10.03
N HIS A 8 -13.28 -4.22 10.44
CA HIS A 8 -12.67 -3.06 9.77
C HIS A 8 -11.13 -3.11 9.77
N LEU A 9 -10.50 -3.52 10.87
CA LEU A 9 -9.04 -3.69 10.90
C LEU A 9 -8.57 -4.80 9.96
N THR A 10 -9.33 -5.89 9.85
CA THR A 10 -9.04 -6.97 8.90
C THR A 10 -9.16 -6.49 7.45
N THR A 11 -10.18 -5.69 7.14
CA THR A 11 -10.36 -5.02 5.84
C THR A 11 -9.14 -4.18 5.48
N VAL A 12 -8.68 -3.32 6.41
CA VAL A 12 -7.48 -2.50 6.21
C VAL A 12 -6.25 -3.36 5.92
N ILE A 13 -6.02 -4.44 6.70
CA ILE A 13 -4.86 -5.31 6.52
C ILE A 13 -4.88 -5.98 5.15
N ARG A 14 -6.05 -6.47 4.71
CA ARG A 14 -6.20 -7.18 3.43
C ARG A 14 -6.05 -6.26 2.23
N HIS A 15 -6.71 -5.11 2.23
CA HIS A 15 -6.71 -4.20 1.08
C HIS A 15 -5.49 -3.30 0.99
N TRP A 16 -4.57 -3.36 1.97
CA TRP A 16 -3.35 -2.58 1.90
C TRP A 16 -2.46 -2.99 0.71
N THR A 17 -2.43 -4.28 0.36
CA THR A 17 -1.71 -4.75 -0.84
C THR A 17 -2.32 -4.15 -2.11
N ASP A 18 -3.65 -4.12 -2.19
CA ASP A 18 -4.36 -3.57 -3.35
C ASP A 18 -4.07 -2.07 -3.55
N LEU A 19 -3.91 -1.32 -2.45
CA LEU A 19 -3.50 0.09 -2.49
C LEU A 19 -2.04 0.26 -2.96
N VAL A 20 -1.13 -0.61 -2.51
CA VAL A 20 0.26 -0.62 -2.98
C VAL A 20 0.33 -0.92 -4.47
N ASP A 21 -0.44 -1.90 -4.94
CA ASP A 21 -0.52 -2.24 -6.36
C ASP A 21 -1.13 -1.09 -7.18
N ALA A 22 -2.15 -0.42 -6.64
CA ALA A 22 -2.78 0.75 -7.25
C ALA A 22 -1.87 1.99 -7.31
N LEU A 23 -0.81 2.07 -6.49
CA LEU A 23 0.13 3.19 -6.51
C LEU A 23 1.07 3.21 -7.73
N GLY A 24 1.35 2.05 -8.34
CA GLY A 24 2.31 2.00 -9.44
C GLY A 24 2.75 0.58 -9.75
N GLY A 25 1.83 -0.22 -10.30
CA GLY A 25 2.02 -1.62 -10.67
C GLY A 25 3.44 -1.99 -11.15
N THR A 26 3.93 -3.08 -10.55
CA THR A 26 5.23 -3.74 -10.73
C THR A 26 6.37 -3.08 -9.97
N SER A 27 6.77 -3.71 -8.86
CA SER A 27 8.10 -3.51 -8.27
C SER A 27 9.14 -3.61 -9.38
N ALA A 28 9.93 -2.54 -9.54
CA ALA A 28 11.24 -2.68 -10.14
C ALA A 28 11.99 -3.81 -9.39
N PRO A 29 12.75 -4.66 -10.11
CA PRO A 29 13.43 -5.81 -9.52
C PRO A 29 14.21 -5.43 -8.26
N VAL A 30 14.16 -6.32 -7.26
CA VAL A 30 14.78 -6.17 -5.95
C VAL A 30 16.27 -5.89 -6.12
N TRP A 31 16.63 -4.70 -5.66
CA TRP A 31 17.99 -4.25 -5.47
C TRP A 31 18.46 -4.62 -4.06
N PRO A 32 19.67 -5.19 -3.85
CA PRO A 32 20.71 -5.50 -4.84
C PRO A 32 20.62 -6.93 -5.44
N PRO A 33 21.11 -7.13 -6.68
CA PRO A 33 21.15 -8.41 -7.37
C PRO A 33 22.14 -9.38 -6.73
N ALA A 34 21.89 -10.69 -6.91
CA ALA A 34 22.77 -11.74 -6.39
C ALA A 34 24.16 -11.68 -7.07
N GLY A 35 25.18 -11.28 -6.31
CA GLY A 35 26.57 -11.17 -6.78
C GLY A 35 27.51 -10.61 -5.70
N ARG A 36 28.82 -10.61 -5.96
CA ARG A 36 29.79 -9.97 -5.07
C ARG A 36 29.68 -8.45 -5.22
N MET A 37 29.61 -7.73 -4.10
CA MET A 37 29.49 -6.27 -4.03
C MET A 37 30.57 -5.53 -4.87
N SER A 38 31.76 -6.11 -5.02
CA SER A 38 32.86 -5.55 -5.82
C SER A 38 32.58 -5.52 -7.33
N ASP A 39 31.86 -6.50 -7.86
CA ASP A 39 31.48 -6.52 -9.28
C ASP A 39 30.36 -5.52 -9.56
N TYR A 40 29.47 -5.31 -8.58
CA TYR A 40 28.45 -4.28 -8.65
C TYR A 40 29.04 -2.87 -8.62
N LEU A 41 29.97 -2.58 -7.70
CA LEU A 41 30.61 -1.26 -7.63
C LEU A 41 31.39 -0.94 -8.91
N ARG A 42 32.09 -1.92 -9.48
CA ARG A 42 32.78 -1.74 -10.77
C ARG A 42 31.82 -1.53 -11.94
N ALA A 43 30.69 -2.24 -11.95
CA ALA A 43 29.64 -2.02 -12.94
C ALA A 43 28.98 -0.64 -12.79
N LEU A 44 28.87 -0.10 -11.56
CA LEU A 44 28.40 1.27 -11.33
C LEU A 44 29.40 2.30 -11.83
N ASP A 45 30.71 2.11 -11.61
CA ASP A 45 31.72 3.06 -12.12
C ASP A 45 31.74 3.10 -13.66
N GLU A 46 31.54 1.95 -14.31
CA GLU A 46 31.40 1.84 -15.77
C GLU A 46 30.08 2.45 -16.27
N LEU A 47 28.97 2.21 -15.55
CA LEU A 47 27.68 2.83 -15.83
C LEU A 47 27.70 4.35 -15.63
N ASP A 48 28.36 4.88 -14.60
CA ASP A 48 28.44 6.33 -14.34
C ASP A 48 29.17 7.06 -15.47
N ALA A 49 30.20 6.45 -16.07
CA ALA A 49 30.91 7.00 -17.22
C ALA A 49 30.03 7.01 -18.48
N ASP A 50 29.38 5.89 -18.78
CA ASP A 50 28.45 5.77 -19.91
C ASP A 50 27.18 6.62 -19.71
N GLU A 51 26.71 6.76 -18.47
CA GLU A 51 25.58 7.62 -18.08
C GLU A 51 25.93 9.08 -18.26
N LEU A 52 27.14 9.54 -17.87
CA LEU A 52 27.57 10.92 -18.10
C LEU A 52 27.67 11.26 -19.59
N GLU A 53 28.16 10.35 -20.42
CA GLU A 53 28.19 10.54 -21.88
C GLU A 53 26.77 10.51 -22.48
N ALA A 54 25.95 9.55 -22.06
CA ALA A 54 24.55 9.47 -22.47
C ALA A 54 23.71 10.65 -21.98
N GLU A 55 24.01 11.23 -20.81
CA GLU A 55 23.40 12.45 -20.27
C GLU A 55 23.82 13.67 -21.07
N ARG A 56 25.09 13.78 -21.49
CA ARG A 56 25.53 14.84 -22.39
C ARG A 56 24.84 14.73 -23.75
N HIS A 57 24.73 13.53 -24.31
CA HIS A 57 24.02 13.28 -25.56
C HIS A 57 22.50 13.52 -25.42
N ARG A 58 21.89 13.07 -24.31
CA ARG A 58 20.48 13.33 -23.97
C ARG A 58 20.22 14.81 -23.75
N ALA A 59 21.10 15.55 -23.08
CA ALA A 59 20.94 16.99 -22.85
C ALA A 59 21.05 17.78 -24.16
N LEU A 60 21.94 17.36 -25.08
CA LEU A 60 22.03 17.95 -26.41
C LEU A 60 20.77 17.63 -27.24
N ALA A 61 20.30 16.38 -27.21
CA ALA A 61 19.07 15.97 -27.89
C ALA A 61 17.83 16.67 -27.30
N LEU A 62 17.70 16.76 -25.97
CA LEU A 62 16.61 17.44 -25.28
C LEU A 62 16.55 18.93 -25.62
N ARG A 63 17.70 19.61 -25.74
CA ARG A 63 17.73 21.02 -26.22
C ARG A 63 17.28 21.16 -27.68
N THR A 64 17.47 20.12 -28.50
CA THR A 64 16.95 20.07 -29.87
C THR A 64 15.44 19.80 -29.90
N LEU A 65 14.93 18.98 -28.97
CA LEU A 65 13.52 18.60 -28.82
C LEU A 65 12.66 19.66 -28.11
N GLU A 66 13.20 20.41 -27.14
CA GLU A 66 12.53 21.53 -26.44
C GLU A 66 12.12 22.66 -27.39
N ARG A 67 12.74 22.74 -28.58
CA ARG A 67 12.38 23.71 -29.63
C ARG A 67 11.29 23.21 -30.60
N ASP A 68 10.78 22.00 -30.42
CA ASP A 68 9.74 21.41 -31.28
C ASP A 68 8.36 21.45 -30.58
N PRO A 69 7.45 22.33 -31.01
CA PRO A 69 6.13 22.49 -30.38
C PRO A 69 5.19 21.29 -30.58
N SER A 70 5.60 20.23 -31.29
CA SER A 70 4.78 19.04 -31.55
C SER A 70 4.95 17.89 -30.55
N GLN A 71 5.87 18.00 -29.58
CA GLN A 71 6.24 16.88 -28.72
C GLN A 71 5.50 16.86 -27.37
N ILE A 72 4.37 16.17 -27.34
CA ILE A 72 3.76 15.67 -26.10
C ILE A 72 4.49 14.37 -25.73
N GLY A 73 5.53 14.48 -24.90
CA GLY A 73 6.30 13.32 -24.45
C GLY A 73 5.46 12.31 -23.64
N GLU A 74 5.71 11.02 -23.84
CA GLU A 74 5.26 9.94 -22.96
C GLU A 74 5.75 10.22 -21.53
N ARG A 75 4.84 10.69 -20.68
CA ARG A 75 5.12 10.90 -19.26
C ARG A 75 5.00 9.55 -18.54
N PRO A 76 5.91 9.22 -17.60
CA PRO A 76 5.70 8.08 -16.71
C PRO A 76 4.32 8.19 -16.06
N ILE A 77 3.61 7.06 -15.98
CA ILE A 77 2.23 7.02 -15.48
C ILE A 77 2.21 7.75 -14.13
N PRO A 78 1.42 8.83 -13.98
CA PRO A 78 1.39 9.58 -12.74
C PRO A 78 0.99 8.63 -11.61
N ILE A 79 1.80 8.58 -10.55
CA ILE A 79 1.39 7.95 -9.28
C ILE A 79 0.00 8.47 -8.97
N ARG A 80 -0.94 7.56 -8.66
CA ARG A 80 -2.30 7.95 -8.28
C ARG A 80 -2.23 8.72 -6.95
N LEU A 81 -2.06 10.04 -7.03
CA LEU A 81 -1.82 10.92 -5.88
C LEU A 81 -2.87 10.73 -4.78
N THR A 82 -4.13 10.53 -5.17
CA THR A 82 -5.24 10.26 -4.25
C THR A 82 -5.06 8.96 -3.45
N VAL A 83 -4.53 7.90 -4.08
CA VAL A 83 -4.23 6.63 -3.39
C VAL A 83 -3.10 6.85 -2.39
N HIS A 84 -2.04 7.55 -2.81
CA HIS A 84 -0.90 7.86 -1.96
C HIS A 84 -1.31 8.68 -0.73
N GLU A 85 -2.09 9.73 -0.94
CA GLU A 85 -2.61 10.59 0.13
C GLU A 85 -3.50 9.80 1.09
N THR A 86 -4.40 8.96 0.57
CA THR A 86 -5.27 8.10 1.38
C THR A 86 -4.43 7.16 2.25
N MET A 87 -3.42 6.51 1.68
CA MET A 87 -2.51 5.64 2.44
C MET A 87 -1.80 6.40 3.55
N ARG A 88 -1.29 7.62 3.29
CA ARG A 88 -0.62 8.44 4.31
C ARG A 88 -1.56 8.83 5.45
N ILE A 89 -2.79 9.23 5.12
CA ILE A 89 -3.82 9.59 6.12
C ILE A 89 -4.17 8.37 6.98
N VAL A 90 -4.46 7.23 6.36
CA VAL A 90 -4.81 6.00 7.07
C VAL A 90 -3.66 5.52 7.96
N GLN A 91 -2.43 5.53 7.44
CA GLN A 91 -1.25 5.16 8.21
C GLN A 91 -1.07 6.05 9.44
N ALA A 92 -1.15 7.38 9.27
CA ALA A 92 -1.02 8.32 10.37
C ALA A 92 -2.08 8.07 11.45
N GLY A 93 -3.36 7.95 11.05
CA GLY A 93 -4.45 7.72 11.99
C GLY A 93 -4.33 6.41 12.78
N LEU A 94 -3.89 5.33 12.13
CA LEU A 94 -3.69 4.04 12.80
C LEU A 94 -2.49 4.05 13.75
N ILE A 95 -1.38 4.68 13.36
CA ILE A 95 -0.20 4.82 14.22
C ILE A 95 -0.54 5.68 15.44
N GLU A 96 -1.20 6.81 15.24
CA GLU A 96 -1.61 7.69 16.33
C GLU A 96 -2.57 6.98 17.28
N CYS A 97 -3.55 6.24 16.74
CA CYS A 97 -4.45 5.42 17.55
C CYS A 97 -3.66 4.36 18.36
N ALA A 98 -2.69 3.69 17.75
CA ALA A 98 -1.85 2.72 18.44
C ALA A 98 -0.98 3.36 19.53
N ASP A 99 -0.43 4.57 19.30
CA ASP A 99 0.32 5.33 20.31
C ASP A 99 -0.56 5.65 21.53
N GLN A 100 -1.78 6.17 21.28
CA GLN A 100 -2.73 6.50 22.34
C GLN A 100 -3.18 5.27 23.13
N VAL A 101 -3.55 4.18 22.44
CA VAL A 101 -3.97 2.93 23.07
C VAL A 101 -2.81 2.30 23.84
N ALA A 102 -1.59 2.31 23.29
CA ALA A 102 -0.42 1.77 23.97
C ALA A 102 -0.10 2.52 25.26
N ALA A 103 -0.23 3.84 25.28
CA ALA A 103 0.00 4.65 26.48
C ALA A 103 -0.91 4.24 27.66
N VAL A 104 -2.12 3.75 27.38
CA VAL A 104 -3.10 3.32 28.39
C VAL A 104 -2.98 1.82 28.71
N VAL A 105 -2.93 0.99 27.67
CA VAL A 105 -3.10 -0.46 27.76
C VAL A 105 -1.78 -1.18 28.00
N GLN A 106 -0.66 -0.65 27.53
CA GLN A 106 0.64 -1.31 27.69
C GLN A 106 1.14 -1.18 29.13
N ARG A 107 1.49 -2.31 29.74
CA ARG A 107 2.08 -2.29 31.09
C ARG A 107 3.50 -1.71 31.01
N PRO A 108 3.96 -0.98 32.03
CA PRO A 108 5.37 -0.58 32.12
C PRO A 108 6.30 -1.79 31.94
N VAL A 109 7.49 -1.55 31.38
CA VAL A 109 8.51 -2.59 31.29
C VAL A 109 8.87 -3.03 32.71
N MET A 110 9.04 -4.33 32.86
CA MET A 110 9.43 -4.96 34.11
C MET A 110 10.73 -4.33 34.65
N GLY A 111 10.74 -3.98 35.94
CA GLY A 111 11.93 -3.47 36.62
C GLY A 111 12.81 -4.58 37.20
N PRO A 112 14.11 -4.31 37.42
CA PRO A 112 15.02 -5.22 38.12
C PRO A 112 14.60 -5.39 39.58
N LEU A 113 15.06 -6.47 40.21
CA LEU A 113 14.88 -6.68 41.65
C LEU A 113 15.88 -5.80 42.45
N PRO A 114 15.49 -5.27 43.63
CA PRO A 114 16.40 -4.54 44.51
C PRO A 114 17.60 -5.36 44.99
N ALA A 115 18.66 -4.68 45.44
CA ALA A 115 19.90 -5.31 45.89
C ALA A 115 19.76 -6.24 47.10
N GLY A 116 18.68 -6.13 47.90
CA GLY A 116 18.41 -6.99 49.05
C GLY A 116 18.00 -8.44 48.68
N TYR A 117 17.71 -8.72 47.41
CA TYR A 117 17.33 -10.07 46.95
C TYR A 117 18.56 -10.94 46.64
N PRO A 118 18.46 -12.27 46.79
CA PRO A 118 19.53 -13.21 46.41
C PRO A 118 20.01 -13.01 44.97
N LYS A 119 21.33 -13.13 44.74
CA LYS A 119 21.95 -12.89 43.43
C LYS A 119 21.29 -13.71 42.31
N ALA A 120 21.05 -14.99 42.55
CA ALA A 120 20.41 -15.89 41.57
C ALA A 120 18.98 -15.44 41.18
N ASP A 121 18.24 -14.81 42.09
CA ASP A 121 16.89 -14.31 41.80
C ASP A 121 16.94 -13.02 41.01
N ARG A 122 17.93 -12.16 41.29
CA ARG A 122 18.18 -10.94 40.51
C ARG A 122 18.59 -11.27 39.08
N GLU A 123 19.50 -12.22 38.89
CA GLU A 123 19.91 -12.68 37.55
C GLU A 123 18.73 -13.28 36.77
N ARG A 124 17.91 -14.11 37.41
CA ARG A 124 16.66 -14.62 36.81
C ARG A 124 15.71 -13.49 36.43
N ARG A 125 15.56 -12.46 37.28
CA ARG A 125 14.73 -11.29 36.98
C ARG A 125 15.29 -10.50 35.80
N GLU A 126 16.60 -10.26 35.74
CA GLU A 126 17.25 -9.51 34.67
C GLU A 126 16.98 -10.14 33.30
N LEU A 127 17.04 -11.47 33.20
CA LEU A 127 16.66 -12.18 31.96
C LEU A 127 15.20 -11.92 31.57
N LEU A 128 14.27 -11.98 32.53
CA LEU A 128 12.85 -11.68 32.29
C LEU A 128 12.63 -10.21 31.89
N VAL A 129 13.38 -9.27 32.48
CA VAL A 129 13.34 -7.85 32.13
C VAL A 129 13.81 -7.63 30.68
N ILE A 130 14.89 -8.31 30.28
CA ILE A 130 15.39 -8.25 28.89
C ILE A 130 14.37 -8.83 27.92
N GLN A 131 13.78 -9.99 28.25
CA GLN A 131 12.73 -10.61 27.43
C GLN A 131 11.49 -9.72 27.31
N ASP A 132 11.01 -9.16 28.42
CA ASP A 132 9.86 -8.26 28.45
C ASP A 132 10.12 -6.97 27.66
N ARG A 133 11.32 -6.38 27.78
CA ARG A 133 11.71 -5.19 27.02
C ARG A 133 11.75 -5.46 25.51
N ASN A 134 12.19 -6.64 25.12
CA ASN A 134 12.35 -7.05 23.72
C ASN A 134 11.12 -7.80 23.16
N ASP A 135 10.01 -7.87 23.91
CA ASP A 135 8.79 -8.52 23.42
C ASP A 135 8.25 -7.77 22.20
N ARG A 136 8.27 -8.45 21.05
CA ARG A 136 7.80 -7.93 19.75
C ARG A 136 6.33 -7.51 19.77
N ARG A 137 5.55 -7.96 20.74
CA ARG A 137 4.15 -7.55 20.91
C ARG A 137 4.06 -6.13 21.45
N ARG A 138 5.05 -5.63 22.18
CA ARG A 138 5.03 -4.26 22.69
C ARG A 138 5.02 -3.27 21.53
N TRP A 139 4.16 -2.27 21.66
CA TRP A 139 4.17 -1.11 20.79
C TRP A 139 5.34 -0.22 21.21
N SER A 140 6.46 -0.38 20.51
CA SER A 140 7.66 0.45 20.62
C SER A 140 8.43 0.40 19.30
N TRP A 141 9.09 1.50 18.95
CA TRP A 141 9.97 1.57 17.79
C TRP A 141 11.13 2.50 18.12
N THR A 142 12.31 2.14 17.64
CA THR A 142 13.52 2.96 17.67
C THR A 142 13.95 3.16 16.23
N GLY A 143 13.63 4.32 15.65
CA GLY A 143 13.88 4.62 14.23
C GLY A 143 12.59 4.71 13.41
N THR A 144 12.56 4.02 12.27
CA THR A 144 11.45 4.10 11.30
C THR A 144 10.14 3.62 11.92
N ARG A 145 9.10 4.46 11.78
CA ARG A 145 7.74 4.15 12.23
C ARG A 145 7.19 2.94 11.47
N PRO A 146 6.39 2.07 12.12
CA PRO A 146 5.78 0.93 11.45
C PRO A 146 4.79 1.38 10.36
N GLY A 147 4.54 0.49 9.39
CA GLY A 147 3.51 0.69 8.36
C GLY A 147 2.09 0.49 8.91
N ALA A 148 1.09 0.94 8.12
CA ALA A 148 -0.32 0.81 8.50
C ALA A 148 -0.78 -0.63 8.80
N PRO A 149 -0.39 -1.68 8.04
CA PRO A 149 -0.80 -3.05 8.34
C PRO A 149 -0.32 -3.53 9.69
N TYR A 150 0.90 -3.14 10.09
CA TYR A 150 1.46 -3.51 11.38
C TYR A 150 0.70 -2.83 12.53
N ALA A 151 0.39 -1.53 12.39
CA ALA A 151 -0.44 -0.81 13.36
C ALA A 151 -1.84 -1.44 13.48
N ALA A 152 -2.49 -1.73 12.34
CA ALA A 152 -3.80 -2.37 12.31
C ALA A 152 -3.79 -3.76 12.95
N LEU A 153 -2.77 -4.57 12.68
CA LEU A 153 -2.62 -5.90 13.28
C LEU A 153 -2.41 -5.82 14.79
N TRP A 154 -1.60 -4.86 15.25
CA TRP A 154 -1.38 -4.64 16.68
C TRP A 154 -2.69 -4.27 17.40
N LEU A 155 -3.45 -3.33 16.83
CA LEU A 155 -4.76 -2.91 17.34
C LEU A 155 -5.77 -4.06 17.32
N LEU A 156 -5.78 -4.88 16.27
CA LEU A 156 -6.65 -6.06 16.15
C LEU A 156 -6.39 -7.03 17.31
N GLY A 157 -5.11 -7.27 17.63
CA GLY A 157 -4.74 -8.07 18.78
C GLY A 157 -5.26 -7.51 20.10
N ARG A 158 -5.40 -6.19 20.26
CA ARG A 158 -5.99 -5.58 21.48
C ARG A 158 -7.49 -5.84 21.55
N VAL A 159 -8.20 -5.62 20.43
CA VAL A 159 -9.65 -5.87 20.32
C VAL A 159 -9.99 -7.34 20.59
N GLN A 160 -9.13 -8.26 20.16
CA GLN A 160 -9.31 -9.71 20.36
C GLN A 160 -8.83 -10.21 21.73
N GLY A 161 -8.28 -9.34 22.58
CA GLY A 161 -7.77 -9.73 23.90
C GLY A 161 -6.52 -10.61 23.85
N ALA A 162 -5.68 -10.46 22.84
CA ALA A 162 -4.47 -11.26 22.68
C ALA A 162 -3.51 -11.09 23.88
N PRO A 163 -2.96 -12.19 24.41
CA PRO A 163 -2.16 -12.19 25.63
C PRO A 163 -0.84 -11.45 25.46
N GLY A 164 -0.30 -10.89 26.56
CA GLY A 164 1.02 -10.27 26.57
C GLY A 164 1.21 -9.21 27.66
N PRO A 165 2.14 -8.27 27.47
CA PRO A 165 2.47 -7.20 28.41
C PRO A 165 1.43 -6.08 28.47
N PHE A 166 0.15 -6.44 28.55
CA PHE A 166 -0.98 -5.53 28.39
C PHE A 166 -1.99 -5.70 29.52
N ARG A 167 -2.71 -4.61 29.80
CA ARG A 167 -3.90 -4.61 30.64
C ARG A 167 -5.13 -4.94 29.76
N PRO A 168 -6.29 -5.28 30.35
CA PRO A 168 -7.54 -5.34 29.61
C PRO A 168 -7.81 -4.01 28.89
N LEU A 169 -8.33 -4.08 27.66
CA LEU A 169 -8.68 -2.91 26.85
C LEU A 169 -9.90 -2.21 27.48
N PRO A 170 -9.78 -0.95 27.94
CA PRO A 170 -10.92 -0.24 28.49
C PRO A 170 -11.88 0.20 27.37
N ALA A 171 -13.14 0.43 27.73
CA ALA A 171 -14.21 0.71 26.77
C ALA A 171 -13.98 1.98 25.92
N PRO A 172 -13.47 3.11 26.46
CA PRO A 172 -13.16 4.30 25.66
C PRO A 172 -12.14 4.02 24.56
N GLU A 173 -11.06 3.30 24.87
CA GLU A 173 -10.03 2.92 23.91
C GLU A 173 -10.58 1.93 22.87
N ALA A 174 -11.44 0.98 23.28
CA ALA A 174 -12.11 0.10 22.33
C ALA A 174 -12.99 0.87 21.33
N GLN A 175 -13.70 1.91 21.79
CA GLN A 175 -14.50 2.78 20.93
C GLN A 175 -13.63 3.65 20.03
N LEU A 176 -12.52 4.17 20.53
CA LEU A 176 -11.53 4.90 19.73
C LEU A 176 -11.02 4.03 18.57
N ILE A 177 -10.62 2.79 18.86
CA ILE A 177 -10.17 1.83 17.83
C ILE A 177 -11.28 1.59 16.81
N ALA A 178 -12.53 1.37 17.26
CA ALA A 178 -13.65 1.14 16.37
C ALA A 178 -13.88 2.32 15.40
N ASN A 179 -13.80 3.56 15.90
CA ASN A 179 -14.00 4.76 15.10
C ASN A 179 -12.89 4.95 14.06
N VAL A 180 -11.62 4.81 14.47
CA VAL A 180 -10.46 4.94 13.58
C VAL A 180 -10.45 3.83 12.54
N ALA A 181 -10.71 2.58 12.95
CA ALA A 181 -10.73 1.44 12.04
C ALA A 181 -11.84 1.57 10.99
N ARG A 182 -13.04 1.98 11.40
CA ARG A 182 -14.15 2.24 10.47
C ARG A 182 -13.78 3.32 9.45
N GLY A 183 -13.31 4.48 9.92
CA GLY A 183 -12.92 5.58 9.02
C GLY A 183 -11.75 5.22 8.10
N ALA A 184 -10.83 4.36 8.54
CA ALA A 184 -9.77 3.83 7.70
C ALA A 184 -10.33 2.89 6.63
N ALA A 185 -11.17 1.92 7.00
CA ALA A 185 -11.79 0.99 6.07
C ALA A 185 -12.63 1.72 5.01
N GLU A 186 -13.50 2.66 5.42
CA GLU A 186 -14.33 3.46 4.51
C GLU A 186 -13.49 4.25 3.49
N ARG A 187 -12.35 4.81 3.90
CA ARG A 187 -11.44 5.54 2.98
C ARG A 187 -10.76 4.60 1.99
N ILE A 188 -10.34 3.42 2.45
CA ILE A 188 -9.69 2.42 1.59
C ILE A 188 -10.68 1.89 0.57
N GLU A 189 -11.87 1.47 1.02
CA GLU A 189 -12.95 1.00 0.15
C GLU A 189 -13.31 2.09 -0.85
N HIS A 190 -13.53 3.33 -0.40
CA HIS A 190 -13.84 4.43 -1.30
C HIS A 190 -12.76 4.69 -2.35
N VAL A 191 -11.46 4.66 -1.99
CA VAL A 191 -10.40 4.93 -2.98
C VAL A 191 -10.18 3.77 -3.95
N LEU A 192 -10.45 2.54 -3.52
CA LEU A 192 -10.42 1.35 -4.38
C LEU A 192 -11.65 1.31 -5.31
N ASP A 193 -12.84 1.63 -4.81
CA ASP A 193 -14.09 1.74 -5.56
C ASP A 193 -14.03 2.89 -6.58
N VAL A 194 -13.50 4.05 -6.20
CA VAL A 194 -13.22 5.16 -7.15
C VAL A 194 -12.14 4.76 -8.17
N GLY A 195 -11.35 3.75 -7.84
CA GLY A 195 -10.44 3.05 -8.74
C GLY A 195 -11.17 2.16 -9.75
N GLU A 196 -12.28 1.52 -9.38
CA GLU A 196 -13.26 0.85 -10.26
C GLU A 196 -14.10 1.88 -11.01
N ARG A 197 -13.54 2.45 -12.07
CA ARG A 197 -14.28 3.34 -12.95
C ARG A 197 -14.97 2.52 -14.04
N THR A 198 -16.29 2.65 -14.08
CA THR A 198 -17.07 2.39 -15.28
C THR A 198 -17.10 3.67 -16.11
N ALA A 199 -16.55 3.67 -17.31
CA ALA A 199 -16.59 4.79 -18.23
C ALA A 199 -17.33 4.39 -19.51
N THR A 200 -18.33 5.16 -19.92
CA THR A 200 -18.94 4.98 -21.24
C THR A 200 -18.03 5.62 -22.30
N LEU A 201 -17.57 4.84 -23.27
CA LEU A 201 -16.79 5.38 -24.38
C LEU A 201 -17.70 6.20 -25.31
N ALA A 202 -17.18 7.31 -25.83
CA ALA A 202 -17.88 8.12 -26.82
C ALA A 202 -18.07 7.38 -28.16
N GLN A 203 -17.23 6.37 -28.42
CA GLN A 203 -17.30 5.52 -29.60
C GLN A 203 -18.40 4.47 -29.44
N THR A 204 -19.20 4.29 -30.48
CA THR A 204 -20.20 3.21 -30.56
C THR A 204 -19.56 1.90 -30.99
N CYS A 205 -20.22 0.78 -30.70
CA CYS A 205 -19.70 -0.55 -31.03
C CYS A 205 -19.48 -0.72 -32.55
N PRO A 206 -18.24 -1.02 -32.98
CA PRO A 206 -17.90 -1.16 -34.40
C PRO A 206 -18.31 -2.53 -34.99
N ARG A 207 -18.86 -3.47 -34.20
CA ARG A 207 -19.21 -4.81 -34.69
C ARG A 207 -20.49 -4.84 -35.52
N MET A 208 -20.51 -5.77 -36.46
CA MET A 208 -21.71 -6.18 -37.19
C MET A 208 -22.44 -7.28 -36.41
N ILE A 209 -23.73 -7.08 -36.09
CA ILE A 209 -24.62 -8.12 -35.60
C ILE A 209 -25.20 -8.87 -36.80
N LYS A 210 -25.09 -10.21 -36.79
CA LYS A 210 -25.58 -11.10 -37.86
C LYS A 210 -25.02 -10.75 -39.26
N VAL A 211 -23.84 -10.13 -39.34
CA VAL A 211 -23.14 -9.75 -40.59
C VAL A 211 -23.87 -8.70 -41.45
N VAL A 212 -25.02 -8.17 -40.99
CA VAL A 212 -25.89 -7.31 -41.81
C VAL A 212 -26.17 -5.95 -41.15
N PHE A 213 -26.09 -5.84 -39.82
CA PHE A 213 -26.44 -4.61 -39.11
C PHE A 213 -25.29 -4.11 -38.22
N PRO A 214 -24.89 -2.83 -38.30
CA PRO A 214 -23.95 -2.25 -37.35
C PRO A 214 -24.59 -2.22 -35.96
N CYS A 215 -23.87 -2.71 -34.95
CA CYS A 215 -24.36 -2.80 -33.57
C CYS A 215 -24.71 -1.42 -33.02
N ASN A 216 -23.80 -0.45 -33.17
CA ASN A 216 -23.91 0.91 -32.65
C ASN A 216 -24.19 1.04 -31.14
N GLY A 217 -24.22 -0.08 -30.41
CA GLY A 217 -24.43 -0.10 -28.96
C GLY A 217 -23.36 0.69 -28.20
N ARG A 218 -23.73 1.20 -27.03
CA ARG A 218 -22.79 1.86 -26.13
C ARG A 218 -21.73 0.88 -25.64
N ILE A 219 -20.52 1.37 -25.49
CA ILE A 219 -19.41 0.60 -24.92
C ILE A 219 -19.17 1.12 -23.51
N GLU A 220 -19.26 0.22 -22.53
CA GLU A 220 -18.89 0.48 -21.15
C GLU A 220 -17.53 -0.15 -20.89
N MET A 221 -16.57 0.67 -20.44
CA MET A 221 -15.27 0.23 -20.02
C MET A 221 -15.26 0.09 -18.50
N TYR A 222 -14.96 -1.11 -18.04
CA TYR A 222 -14.76 -1.45 -16.63
C TYR A 222 -13.26 -1.55 -16.39
N GLY A 223 -12.73 -0.77 -15.47
CA GLY A 223 -11.33 -0.87 -15.08
C GLY A 223 -11.12 -0.38 -13.66
N GLY A 224 -10.25 -1.04 -12.91
CA GLY A 224 -9.96 -0.70 -11.52
C GLY A 224 -9.30 -1.82 -10.75
N ALA A 225 -8.88 -1.53 -9.51
CA ALA A 225 -8.35 -2.51 -8.56
C ALA A 225 -7.23 -3.44 -9.09
N GLY A 226 -6.41 -2.99 -10.04
CA GLY A 226 -5.32 -3.78 -10.63
C GLY A 226 -5.76 -4.80 -11.69
N ALA A 227 -7.05 -4.91 -11.99
CA ALA A 227 -7.55 -5.74 -13.07
C ALA A 227 -7.29 -5.08 -14.45
N PRO A 228 -6.96 -5.87 -15.50
CA PRO A 228 -6.85 -5.35 -16.85
C PRO A 228 -8.20 -4.74 -17.28
N PRO A 229 -8.21 -3.55 -17.89
CA PRO A 229 -9.46 -2.91 -18.29
C PRO A 229 -10.20 -3.79 -19.31
N VAL A 230 -11.50 -3.95 -19.08
CA VAL A 230 -12.40 -4.72 -19.92
C VAL A 230 -13.45 -3.78 -20.48
N ALA A 231 -13.51 -3.63 -21.79
CA ALA A 231 -14.61 -2.92 -22.44
C ALA A 231 -15.68 -3.91 -22.88
N ARG A 232 -16.95 -3.55 -22.72
CA ARG A 232 -18.10 -4.37 -23.11
C ARG A 232 -19.12 -3.53 -23.86
N CYS A 233 -19.64 -4.05 -24.96
CA CYS A 233 -20.82 -3.46 -25.59
C CYS A 233 -22.09 -3.88 -24.84
N THR A 234 -22.93 -2.92 -24.48
CA THR A 234 -24.20 -3.17 -23.78
C THR A 234 -25.22 -3.90 -24.65
N GLU A 235 -25.11 -3.79 -25.98
CA GLU A 235 -26.10 -4.30 -26.94
C GLU A 235 -25.72 -5.68 -27.48
N CYS A 236 -24.55 -5.82 -28.12
CA CYS A 236 -24.11 -7.12 -28.67
C CYS A 236 -23.37 -8.01 -27.67
N GLY A 237 -23.03 -7.50 -26.49
CA GLY A 237 -22.31 -8.23 -25.45
C GLY A 237 -20.84 -8.51 -25.78
N HIS A 238 -20.30 -7.97 -26.87
CA HIS A 238 -18.89 -8.18 -27.22
C HIS A 238 -17.98 -7.54 -26.16
N VAL A 239 -16.90 -8.24 -25.83
CA VAL A 239 -15.92 -7.86 -24.82
C VAL A 239 -14.56 -7.67 -25.48
N TRP A 240 -13.90 -6.57 -25.16
CA TRP A 240 -12.51 -6.27 -25.53
C TRP A 240 -11.64 -6.32 -24.28
N THR A 241 -10.50 -7.00 -24.38
CA THR A 241 -9.48 -7.02 -23.33
C THR A 241 -8.20 -6.38 -23.87
N GLY A 242 -7.33 -5.84 -23.01
CA GLY A 242 -6.15 -5.04 -23.40
C GLY A 242 -5.12 -5.66 -24.36
N GLN A 243 -5.39 -6.85 -24.92
CA GLN A 243 -4.60 -7.49 -25.97
C GLN A 243 -5.18 -7.31 -27.38
N ASP A 244 -6.40 -6.77 -27.52
CA ASP A 244 -6.99 -6.47 -28.82
C ASP A 244 -6.45 -5.15 -29.35
N VAL A 245 -5.37 -5.19 -30.13
CA VAL A 245 -4.93 -4.03 -30.93
C VAL A 245 -5.98 -3.80 -32.02
N PRO A 246 -6.68 -2.66 -32.07
CA PRO A 246 -7.53 -2.36 -33.20
C PRO A 246 -6.62 -2.22 -34.43
N ALA A 247 -6.82 -3.08 -35.43
CA ALA A 247 -6.29 -2.85 -36.76
C ALA A 247 -6.88 -1.53 -37.26
N VAL A 248 -6.09 -0.46 -37.17
CA VAL A 248 -6.40 0.82 -37.79
C VAL A 248 -6.31 0.58 -39.30
N ALA A 249 -7.46 0.65 -39.96
CA ALA A 249 -7.57 0.71 -41.42
C ALA A 249 -7.65 2.17 -41.86
#